data_AF-A0A371PPS5-F1
#
_entry.id   AF-A0A371PPS5-F1
#
_cell.length_a   1.000
_cell.length_b   1.000
_cell.length_c   1.000
_cell.angle_alpha   90.00
_cell.angle_beta   90.00
_cell.angle_gamma   90.00
#
_symmetry.space_group_name_H-M   'P 1'
#
loop_
_entity.id
_entity.type
_entity.pdbx_description
1 polymer ?
#
loop_
_entity_poly.entity_id
_entity_poly.type
_entity_poly.pdbx_seq_one_letter_code
_entity_poly.pdbx_strand_id
1 'polypeptide(L)'
;METGLHYARAWAAEHRTLDLPRTAHHFGFPLGRWLARQRHQANLHRELFDTPWPHEEPLARIDPYWNPPWGMVWQRRYQAARAQLTPGQDLAPGKGFPGTPDWTGQWLYEQCTHYDELHPRQRQLLTGLGLTTEGARAARPRRIPQAAAFAAGLVHAAAWADQHGHLTVTGDTRLDGYPLGRWLAHQRKRAARGRLPEDRIKALEAIDPHWNPTGGLRWHQAYLTARTHTTNRPLGTTADLDALPSATAKWLFTQCSSYDSLHLEQQQLLADIGLTDERARMLAPPPKPQRPARPARPRLKNPPSSLAAGLPYAQAWAAQYGNLTSAGYCTEREGFPLGWWLYKQRRAAHAHLKRTGRPWPHEAQLAALDPWWNPPWRANWNHSWHQAHTYYSTGRPFPNNTTKWIRTQQRAWEQLHPHQQHLLATFGIHGPTPLHRYNSRPANPTGQPNKLTNSHPATPKRENRSSQTRPAPTRKQRHAPRQHTAHCQAQPAN
;
A
#
# COMPACT_ATOMS: atom_id res chain seq x y z
N MET A 1 31.72 -21.59 -16.47
CA MET A 1 32.44 -20.58 -15.67
C MET A 1 33.48 -19.87 -16.52
N GLU A 2 34.36 -20.60 -17.21
CA GLU A 2 35.45 -20.06 -18.05
C GLU A 2 34.99 -19.04 -19.11
N THR A 3 33.91 -19.34 -19.84
CA THR A 3 33.31 -18.40 -20.82
C THR A 3 32.94 -17.06 -20.18
N GLY A 4 32.38 -17.08 -18.97
CA GLY A 4 32.01 -15.84 -18.27
C GLY A 4 33.23 -15.06 -17.77
N LEU A 5 34.28 -15.75 -17.31
CA LEU A 5 35.55 -15.12 -16.94
C LEU A 5 36.27 -14.50 -18.15
N HIS A 6 36.20 -15.13 -19.32
CA HIS A 6 36.72 -14.58 -20.56
C HIS A 6 36.07 -13.22 -20.88
N TYR A 7 34.74 -13.17 -20.93
CA TYR A 7 34.02 -11.92 -21.20
C TYR A 7 34.18 -10.88 -20.07
N ALA A 8 34.31 -11.30 -18.82
CA ALA A 8 34.62 -10.40 -17.72
C ALA A 8 36.00 -9.74 -17.87
N ARG A 9 37.03 -10.50 -18.29
CA ARG A 9 38.37 -9.96 -18.55
C ARG A 9 38.36 -8.98 -19.72
N ALA A 10 37.69 -9.32 -20.82
CA ALA A 10 37.54 -8.44 -21.98
C ALA A 10 36.89 -7.11 -21.59
N TRP A 11 35.74 -7.17 -20.89
CA TRP A 11 35.08 -5.97 -20.37
C TRP A 11 35.95 -5.15 -19.42
N ALA A 12 36.65 -5.81 -18.49
CA ALA A 12 37.51 -5.12 -17.53
C ALA A 12 38.75 -4.50 -18.19
N ALA A 13 39.24 -5.05 -19.30
CA ALA A 13 40.31 -4.42 -20.07
C ALA A 13 39.87 -3.07 -20.67
N GLU A 14 38.62 -2.98 -21.14
CA GLU A 14 38.05 -1.75 -21.71
C GLU A 14 37.65 -0.73 -20.64
N HIS A 15 36.99 -1.18 -19.56
CA HIS A 15 36.33 -0.30 -18.60
C HIS A 15 37.04 -0.21 -17.24
N ARG A 16 38.05 -1.03 -16.98
CA ARG A 16 38.78 -1.14 -15.70
C ARG A 16 37.88 -1.44 -14.49
N THR A 17 36.67 -1.95 -14.72
CA THR A 17 35.73 -2.37 -13.67
C THR A 17 34.72 -3.40 -14.17
N LEU A 18 34.23 -4.24 -13.27
CA LEU A 18 33.10 -5.16 -13.47
C LEU A 18 31.77 -4.60 -12.93
N ASP A 19 31.64 -3.28 -12.88
CA ASP A 19 30.40 -2.60 -12.50
C ASP A 19 29.55 -2.21 -13.72
N LEU A 20 28.79 -3.17 -14.23
CA LEU A 20 27.83 -3.00 -15.32
C LEU A 20 26.38 -3.26 -14.86
N PRO A 21 25.38 -2.67 -15.54
CA PRO A 21 23.97 -2.94 -15.26
C PRO A 21 23.62 -4.40 -15.56
N ARG A 22 22.57 -4.92 -14.90
CA ARG A 22 22.12 -6.33 -15.06
C ARG A 22 21.72 -6.66 -16.51
N THR A 23 21.36 -5.66 -17.30
CA THR A 23 20.95 -5.76 -18.70
C THR A 23 22.10 -5.69 -19.70
N ALA A 24 23.32 -5.37 -19.27
CA ALA A 24 24.45 -5.22 -20.17
C ALA A 24 24.88 -6.57 -20.77
N HIS A 25 25.13 -6.54 -22.08
CA HIS A 25 25.68 -7.62 -22.87
C HIS A 25 27.06 -7.18 -23.38
N HIS A 26 27.98 -8.14 -23.52
CA HIS A 26 29.30 -7.92 -24.09
C HIS A 26 29.52 -9.00 -25.15
N PHE A 27 29.68 -8.57 -26.41
CA PHE A 27 29.74 -9.47 -27.57
C PHE A 27 28.64 -10.55 -27.59
N GLY A 28 27.39 -10.14 -27.32
CA GLY A 28 26.23 -11.04 -27.29
C GLY A 28 26.10 -11.88 -26.00
N PHE A 29 27.12 -11.94 -25.14
CA PHE A 29 27.05 -12.64 -23.85
C PHE A 29 26.36 -11.77 -22.79
N PRO A 30 25.37 -12.27 -22.03
CA PRO A 30 24.63 -11.50 -21.01
C PRO A 30 25.46 -11.31 -19.72
N LEU A 31 26.58 -10.60 -19.81
CA LEU A 31 27.59 -10.45 -18.77
C LEU A 31 27.02 -9.86 -17.47
N GLY A 32 26.12 -8.86 -17.57
CA GLY A 32 25.51 -8.24 -16.40
C GLY A 32 24.64 -9.22 -15.58
N ARG A 33 23.90 -10.10 -16.25
CA ARG A 33 23.09 -11.13 -15.59
C ARG A 33 23.98 -12.23 -15.01
N TRP A 34 25.03 -12.59 -15.73
CA TRP A 34 26.01 -13.58 -15.27
C TRP A 34 26.72 -13.13 -13.99
N LEU A 35 27.25 -11.89 -13.95
CA LEU A 35 27.89 -11.33 -12.75
C LEU A 35 26.93 -11.23 -11.57
N ALA A 36 25.66 -10.86 -11.80
CA ALA A 36 24.65 -10.83 -10.75
C ALA A 36 24.43 -12.21 -10.12
N ARG A 37 24.45 -13.28 -10.93
CA ARG A 37 24.39 -14.66 -10.45
C ARG A 37 25.64 -15.03 -9.65
N GLN A 38 26.83 -14.64 -10.11
CA GLN A 38 28.09 -14.93 -9.41
C GLN A 38 28.12 -14.26 -8.03
N ARG A 39 27.72 -12.98 -7.94
CA ARG A 39 27.61 -12.24 -6.67
C ARG A 39 26.64 -12.93 -5.71
N HIS A 40 25.48 -13.34 -6.21
CA HIS A 40 24.49 -14.05 -5.41
C HIS A 40 25.01 -15.38 -4.88
N GLN A 41 25.70 -16.17 -5.72
CA GLN A 41 26.31 -17.43 -5.32
C GLN A 41 27.42 -17.23 -4.28
N ALA A 42 28.27 -16.22 -4.43
CA ALA A 42 29.31 -15.90 -3.45
C ALA A 42 28.72 -15.48 -2.10
N ASN A 43 27.65 -14.68 -2.10
CA ASN A 43 26.98 -14.27 -0.87
C ASN A 43 26.31 -15.46 -0.16
N LEU A 44 25.60 -16.30 -0.91
CA LEU A 44 25.03 -17.54 -0.37
C LEU A 44 26.11 -18.47 0.19
N HIS A 45 27.25 -18.58 -0.49
CA HIS A 45 28.36 -19.41 -0.03
C HIS A 45 28.93 -18.89 1.29
N ARG A 46 29.14 -17.57 1.40
CA ARG A 46 29.62 -16.91 2.63
C ARG A 46 28.64 -17.05 3.81
N GLU A 47 27.34 -17.19 3.54
CA GLU A 47 26.33 -17.45 4.57
C GLU A 47 26.31 -18.90 5.06
N LEU A 48 26.70 -19.85 4.19
CA LEU A 48 26.53 -21.28 4.42
C LEU A 48 27.83 -22.01 4.76
N PHE A 49 28.99 -21.47 4.39
CA PHE A 49 30.29 -22.13 4.49
C PHE A 49 31.37 -21.16 5.00
N ASP A 50 32.31 -21.70 5.79
CA ASP A 50 33.47 -20.95 6.30
C ASP A 50 34.65 -20.91 5.30
N THR A 51 34.51 -21.56 4.15
CA THR A 51 35.51 -21.55 3.07
C THR A 51 35.21 -20.45 2.04
N PRO A 52 36.25 -19.87 1.41
CA PRO A 52 36.07 -18.94 0.30
C PRO A 52 35.32 -19.61 -0.85
N TRP A 53 34.48 -18.84 -1.56
CA TRP A 53 33.78 -19.38 -2.71
C TRP A 53 34.81 -19.68 -3.83
N PRO A 54 34.82 -20.87 -4.46
CA PRO A 54 35.89 -21.29 -5.38
C PRO A 54 36.19 -20.35 -6.55
N HIS A 55 35.25 -19.47 -6.90
CA HIS A 55 35.36 -18.53 -8.02
C HIS A 55 35.49 -17.07 -7.59
N GLU A 56 35.68 -16.82 -6.28
CA GLU A 56 35.93 -15.49 -5.74
C GLU A 56 37.29 -14.95 -6.18
N GLU A 57 38.34 -15.77 -6.06
CA GLU A 57 39.72 -15.40 -6.39
C GLU A 57 39.92 -15.01 -7.87
N PRO A 58 39.43 -15.79 -8.86
CA PRO A 58 39.55 -15.40 -10.27
C PRO A 58 38.82 -14.09 -10.63
N LEU A 59 37.69 -13.79 -9.98
CA LEU A 59 36.94 -12.55 -10.22
C LEU A 59 37.56 -11.36 -9.48
N ALA A 60 38.06 -11.56 -8.27
CA ALA A 60 38.77 -10.55 -7.48
C ALA A 60 40.06 -10.08 -8.16
N ARG A 61 40.75 -10.98 -8.87
CA ARG A 61 41.91 -10.64 -9.69
C ARG A 61 41.60 -9.71 -10.86
N ILE A 62 40.36 -9.74 -11.37
CA ILE A 62 39.91 -8.88 -12.47
C ILE A 62 39.46 -7.52 -11.91
N ASP A 63 38.60 -7.53 -10.89
CA ASP A 63 38.16 -6.34 -10.18
C ASP A 63 38.03 -6.67 -8.69
N PRO A 64 38.86 -6.09 -7.79
CA PRO A 64 38.77 -6.32 -6.36
C PRO A 64 37.40 -5.98 -5.74
N TYR A 65 36.61 -5.14 -6.42
CA TYR A 65 35.26 -4.75 -6.02
C TYR A 65 34.18 -5.38 -6.91
N TRP A 66 34.45 -6.53 -7.53
CA TRP A 66 33.45 -7.27 -8.30
C TRP A 66 32.25 -7.68 -7.42
N ASN A 67 32.46 -7.99 -6.13
CA ASN A 67 31.43 -8.28 -5.13
C ASN A 67 31.75 -7.56 -3.80
N PRO A 68 31.49 -6.23 -3.72
CA PRO A 68 31.85 -5.46 -2.55
C PRO A 68 30.95 -5.80 -1.35
N PRO A 69 31.39 -5.56 -0.10
CA PRO A 69 30.59 -5.80 1.10
C PRO A 69 29.44 -4.80 1.28
N TRP A 70 29.32 -3.79 0.41
CA TRP A 70 28.21 -2.83 0.34
C TRP A 70 27.36 -3.07 -0.92
N GLY A 71 26.23 -2.36 -1.03
CA GLY A 71 25.35 -2.47 -2.19
C GLY A 71 25.95 -1.90 -3.48
N MET A 72 25.71 -2.59 -4.61
CA MET A 72 26.18 -2.14 -5.94
C MET A 72 25.72 -0.73 -6.35
N VAL A 73 24.60 -0.24 -5.80
CA VAL A 73 24.16 1.15 -6.05
C VAL A 73 25.19 2.15 -5.55
N TRP A 74 25.80 1.89 -4.39
CA TRP A 74 26.85 2.76 -3.86
C TRP A 74 28.10 2.69 -4.75
N GLN A 75 28.51 1.48 -5.17
CA GLN A 75 29.67 1.28 -6.06
C GLN A 75 29.53 2.09 -7.35
N ARG A 76 28.36 2.03 -7.99
CA ARG A 76 28.07 2.78 -9.22
C ARG A 76 28.15 4.28 -9.03
N ARG A 77 27.56 4.78 -7.94
CA ARG A 77 27.58 6.21 -7.63
C ARG A 77 29.00 6.69 -7.33
N TYR A 78 29.78 5.90 -6.61
CA TYR A 78 31.20 6.18 -6.36
C TYR A 78 32.00 6.25 -7.67
N GLN A 79 31.87 5.28 -8.57
CA GLN A 79 32.58 5.29 -9.86
C GLN A 79 32.15 6.47 -10.73
N ALA A 80 30.85 6.76 -10.80
CA ALA A 80 30.34 7.92 -11.54
C ALA A 80 30.86 9.25 -10.95
N ALA A 81 30.97 9.35 -9.63
CA ALA A 81 31.45 10.56 -8.95
C ALA A 81 32.94 10.73 -9.23
N ARG A 82 33.72 9.65 -9.07
CA ARG A 82 35.15 9.61 -9.38
C ARG A 82 35.45 10.00 -10.82
N ALA A 83 34.66 9.55 -11.79
CA ALA A 83 34.86 9.87 -13.20
C ALA A 83 34.64 11.36 -13.52
N GLN A 84 33.89 12.08 -12.69
CA GLN A 84 33.60 13.51 -12.87
C GLN A 84 34.51 14.43 -12.07
N LEU A 85 35.27 13.87 -11.12
CA LEU A 85 36.20 14.64 -10.30
C LEU A 85 37.58 14.64 -10.96
N THR A 86 38.23 15.81 -10.96
CA THR A 86 39.62 15.90 -11.40
C THR A 86 40.51 15.29 -10.32
N PRO A 87 41.52 14.46 -10.65
CA PRO A 87 42.46 13.95 -9.67
C PRO A 87 43.11 15.10 -8.88
N GLY A 88 42.99 15.08 -7.55
CA GLY A 88 43.52 16.14 -6.68
C GLY A 88 42.65 17.40 -6.54
N GLN A 89 41.41 17.39 -7.05
CA GLN A 89 40.45 18.48 -6.84
C GLN A 89 40.17 18.71 -5.34
N ASP A 90 40.29 19.95 -4.87
CA ASP A 90 39.82 20.32 -3.53
C ASP A 90 38.29 20.29 -3.50
N LEU A 91 37.74 19.39 -2.68
CA LEU A 91 36.31 19.20 -2.52
C LEU A 91 35.67 20.26 -1.60
N ALA A 92 36.44 21.00 -0.81
CA ALA A 92 35.97 21.98 0.18
C ALA A 92 34.60 21.63 0.83
N PRO A 93 34.47 20.49 1.56
CA PRO A 93 33.18 19.99 2.04
C PRO A 93 32.40 20.99 2.91
N GLY A 94 33.11 21.79 3.71
CA GLY A 94 32.51 22.83 4.55
C GLY A 94 31.87 23.99 3.80
N LYS A 95 32.20 24.14 2.51
CA LYS A 95 31.56 25.10 1.58
C LYS A 95 30.49 24.45 0.70
N GLY A 96 30.19 23.16 0.92
CA GLY A 96 29.15 22.44 0.18
C GLY A 96 29.57 21.98 -1.21
N PHE A 97 30.82 21.53 -1.34
CA PHE A 97 31.36 20.93 -2.58
C PHE A 97 31.34 21.87 -3.79
N PRO A 98 31.88 23.10 -3.68
CA PRO A 98 31.96 24.02 -4.81
C PRO A 98 32.78 23.42 -5.96
N GLY A 99 32.42 23.73 -7.20
CA GLY A 99 33.10 23.22 -8.39
C GLY A 99 32.80 21.75 -8.75
N THR A 100 31.97 21.06 -7.97
CA THR A 100 31.46 19.73 -8.34
C THR A 100 30.12 19.85 -9.11
N PRO A 101 29.83 18.94 -10.06
CA PRO A 101 28.49 18.81 -10.62
C PRO A 101 27.44 18.60 -9.52
N ASP A 102 26.21 19.10 -9.74
CA ASP A 102 25.18 19.17 -8.70
C ASP A 102 24.89 17.81 -8.03
N TRP A 103 24.74 16.76 -8.84
CA TRP A 103 24.49 15.42 -8.30
C TRP A 103 25.71 14.86 -7.53
N THR A 104 26.94 15.15 -7.99
CA THR A 104 28.19 14.68 -7.36
C THR A 104 28.37 15.32 -6.00
N GLY A 105 28.23 16.65 -5.92
CA GLY A 105 28.29 17.37 -4.65
C GLY A 105 27.20 16.94 -3.68
N GLN A 106 25.99 16.71 -4.16
CA GLN A 106 24.89 16.18 -3.34
C GLN A 106 25.18 14.77 -2.82
N TRP A 107 25.66 13.86 -3.68
CA TRP A 107 26.00 12.50 -3.28
C TRP A 107 27.15 12.46 -2.27
N LEU A 108 28.18 13.29 -2.45
CA LEU A 108 29.28 13.45 -1.50
C LEU A 108 28.78 13.95 -0.14
N TYR A 109 27.90 14.94 -0.13
CA TYR A 109 27.26 15.41 1.10
C TYR A 109 26.46 14.30 1.80
N GLU A 110 25.69 13.49 1.07
CA GLU A 110 24.98 12.32 1.62
C GLU A 110 25.92 11.28 2.24
N GLN A 111 27.15 11.15 1.72
CA GLN A 111 28.17 10.27 2.30
C GLN A 111 28.71 10.85 3.61
N CYS A 112 28.86 12.18 3.70
CA CYS A 112 29.27 12.86 4.92
C CYS A 112 28.24 12.71 6.05
N THR A 113 26.94 12.79 5.74
CA THR A 113 25.89 12.67 6.77
C THR A 113 25.82 11.28 7.41
N HIS A 114 26.30 10.24 6.72
CA HIS A 114 26.33 8.86 7.21
C HIS A 114 27.77 8.33 7.37
N TYR A 115 28.77 9.22 7.46
CA TYR A 115 30.18 8.85 7.35
C TYR A 115 30.62 7.82 8.40
N ASP A 116 30.10 7.93 9.63
CA ASP A 116 30.40 7.03 10.73
C ASP A 116 29.75 5.64 10.59
N GLU A 117 28.77 5.48 9.72
CA GLU A 117 28.12 4.21 9.38
C GLU A 117 28.75 3.53 8.15
N LEU A 118 29.53 4.26 7.36
CA LEU A 118 30.18 3.73 6.16
C LEU A 118 31.18 2.62 6.51
N HIS A 119 31.23 1.59 5.67
CA HIS A 119 32.21 0.51 5.77
C HIS A 119 33.64 1.10 5.73
N PRO A 120 34.62 0.56 6.50
CA PRO A 120 35.99 1.12 6.54
C PRO A 120 36.62 1.31 5.16
N ARG A 121 36.38 0.37 4.26
CA ARG A 121 36.85 0.45 2.86
C ARG A 121 36.12 1.52 2.03
N GLN A 122 34.86 1.83 2.30
CA GLN A 122 34.17 2.96 1.66
C GLN A 122 34.80 4.28 2.11
N ARG A 123 35.17 4.42 3.39
CA ARG A 123 35.89 5.60 3.88
C ARG A 123 37.24 5.76 3.18
N GLN A 124 38.00 4.67 3.03
CA GLN A 124 39.26 4.69 2.27
C GLN A 124 39.09 5.10 0.80
N LEU A 125 38.03 4.63 0.14
CA LEU A 125 37.69 5.04 -1.22
C LEU A 125 37.37 6.54 -1.30
N LEU A 126 36.60 7.06 -0.34
CA LEU A 126 36.28 8.49 -0.24
C LEU A 126 37.52 9.34 0.08
N THR A 127 38.41 8.87 0.94
CA THR A 127 39.72 9.50 1.18
C THR A 127 40.51 9.60 -0.13
N GLY A 128 40.47 8.58 -0.98
CA GLY A 128 41.09 8.60 -2.31
C GLY A 128 40.50 9.64 -3.27
N LEU A 129 39.29 10.15 -3.01
CA LEU A 129 38.69 11.28 -3.74
C LEU A 129 39.02 12.65 -3.13
N GLY A 130 39.79 12.69 -2.03
CA GLY A 130 40.09 13.92 -1.29
C GLY A 130 39.09 14.24 -0.16
N LEU A 131 38.14 13.34 0.14
CA LEU A 131 37.21 13.52 1.27
C LEU A 131 37.83 12.95 2.56
N THR A 132 38.49 13.81 3.34
CA THR A 132 39.07 13.44 4.64
C THR A 132 38.00 13.27 5.72
N THR A 133 38.33 12.58 6.82
CA THR A 133 37.44 12.44 7.98
C THR A 133 37.06 13.80 8.57
N GLU A 134 38.02 14.72 8.67
CA GLU A 134 37.76 16.09 9.13
C GLU A 134 36.86 16.85 8.16
N GLY A 135 37.12 16.73 6.85
CA GLY A 135 36.28 17.29 5.80
C GLY A 135 34.85 16.76 5.86
N ALA A 136 34.66 15.45 6.05
CA ALA A 136 33.34 14.84 6.17
C ALA A 136 32.57 15.37 7.39
N ARG A 137 33.23 15.56 8.54
CA ARG A 137 32.62 16.15 9.74
C ARG A 137 32.29 17.63 9.58
N ALA A 138 33.12 18.37 8.84
CA ALA A 138 32.91 19.77 8.53
C ALA A 138 31.90 20.01 7.40
N ALA A 139 31.42 18.97 6.72
CA ALA A 139 30.63 19.08 5.51
C ALA A 139 29.31 19.83 5.74
N ARG A 140 29.00 20.77 4.85
CA ARG A 140 27.72 21.51 4.86
C ARG A 140 26.92 21.21 3.60
N PRO A 141 25.58 21.25 3.65
CA PRO A 141 24.78 21.10 2.45
C PRO A 141 25.07 22.25 1.49
N ARG A 142 25.06 21.97 0.18
CA ARG A 142 25.20 23.00 -0.85
C ARG A 142 24.06 24.00 -0.73
N ARG A 143 24.37 25.25 -0.38
CA ARG A 143 23.38 26.34 -0.30
C ARG A 143 23.16 26.92 -1.69
N ILE A 144 22.13 26.47 -2.38
CA ILE A 144 21.63 27.17 -3.57
C ILE A 144 20.83 28.40 -3.08
N PRO A 145 21.13 29.62 -3.53
CA PRO A 145 20.31 30.78 -3.21
C PRO A 145 18.84 30.51 -3.58
N GLN A 146 17.90 30.93 -2.72
CA GLN A 146 16.48 30.63 -2.93
C GLN A 146 15.96 31.17 -4.28
N ALA A 147 16.54 32.28 -4.77
CA ALA A 147 16.26 32.85 -6.09
C ALA A 147 16.72 31.91 -7.23
N ALA A 148 17.96 31.41 -7.17
CA ALA A 148 18.48 30.47 -8.16
C ALA A 148 17.72 29.13 -8.17
N ALA A 149 17.36 28.62 -6.98
CA ALA A 149 16.55 27.40 -6.88
C ALA A 149 15.13 27.58 -7.45
N PHE A 150 14.57 28.79 -7.35
CA PHE A 150 13.29 29.12 -7.96
C PHE A 150 13.40 29.27 -9.47
N ALA A 151 14.41 30.01 -9.97
CA ALA A 151 14.68 30.16 -11.39
C ALA A 151 14.89 28.81 -12.09
N ALA A 152 15.69 27.91 -11.49
CA ALA A 152 15.87 26.56 -12.02
C ALA A 152 14.54 25.78 -12.11
N GLY A 153 13.67 25.90 -11.10
CA GLY A 153 12.36 25.26 -11.14
C GLY A 153 11.41 25.86 -12.18
N LEU A 154 11.46 27.18 -12.39
CA LEU A 154 10.71 27.85 -13.44
C LEU A 154 11.09 27.36 -14.84
N VAL A 155 12.39 27.18 -15.12
CA VAL A 155 12.86 26.64 -16.41
C VAL A 155 12.25 25.26 -16.69
N HIS A 156 12.24 24.36 -15.69
CA HIS A 156 11.66 23.03 -15.85
C HIS A 156 10.13 23.07 -15.92
N ALA A 157 9.48 24.01 -15.22
CA ALA A 157 8.05 24.22 -15.32
C ALA A 157 7.66 24.69 -16.73
N ALA A 158 8.37 25.68 -17.27
CA ALA A 158 8.16 26.18 -18.63
C ALA A 158 8.36 25.07 -19.67
N ALA A 159 9.46 24.31 -19.58
CA ALA A 159 9.71 23.18 -20.49
C ALA A 159 8.62 22.10 -20.41
N TRP A 160 8.10 21.82 -19.22
CA TRP A 160 6.98 20.90 -19.06
C TRP A 160 5.69 21.44 -19.70
N ALA A 161 5.38 22.71 -19.44
CA ALA A 161 4.18 23.38 -19.97
C ALA A 161 4.23 23.50 -21.49
N ASP A 162 5.40 23.71 -22.09
CA ASP A 162 5.59 23.72 -23.54
C ASP A 162 5.20 22.36 -24.16
N GLN A 163 5.54 21.25 -23.50
CA GLN A 163 5.23 19.90 -23.96
C GLN A 163 3.79 19.44 -23.69
N HIS A 164 3.18 19.88 -22.58
CA HIS A 164 1.90 19.33 -22.09
C HIS A 164 0.76 20.35 -22.03
N GLY A 165 1.06 21.64 -22.15
CA GLY A 165 0.10 22.74 -22.06
C GLY A 165 -0.39 23.07 -20.65
N HIS A 166 0.15 22.45 -19.59
CA HIS A 166 -0.27 22.68 -18.21
C HIS A 166 0.79 22.25 -17.18
N LEU A 167 0.75 22.79 -15.96
CA LEU A 167 1.62 22.44 -14.82
C LEU A 167 0.97 21.44 -13.84
N THR A 168 -0.13 20.82 -14.25
CA THR A 168 -0.82 19.79 -13.46
C THR A 168 -0.07 18.45 -13.52
N VAL A 169 0.87 18.26 -12.59
CA VAL A 169 1.73 17.07 -12.50
C VAL A 169 1.51 16.29 -11.21
N THR A 170 1.89 15.01 -11.21
CA THR A 170 1.90 14.17 -9.99
C THR A 170 3.11 14.51 -9.12
N GLY A 171 3.05 14.22 -7.82
CA GLY A 171 4.11 14.60 -6.88
C GLY A 171 5.46 13.91 -7.12
N ASP A 172 5.47 12.82 -7.88
CA ASP A 172 6.63 12.03 -8.27
C ASP A 172 7.19 12.38 -9.66
N THR A 173 6.52 13.25 -10.43
CA THR A 173 6.98 13.68 -11.76
C THR A 173 8.37 14.28 -11.70
N ARG A 174 9.25 13.78 -12.58
CA ARG A 174 10.59 14.32 -12.82
C ARG A 174 10.73 14.70 -14.29
N LEU A 175 11.35 15.84 -14.56
CA LEU A 175 11.75 16.28 -15.89
C LEU A 175 13.27 16.40 -15.90
N ASP A 176 13.97 15.65 -16.76
CA ASP A 176 15.43 15.64 -16.85
C ASP A 176 16.13 15.43 -15.49
N GLY A 177 15.54 14.59 -14.65
CA GLY A 177 16.04 14.33 -13.30
C GLY A 177 15.71 15.41 -12.28
N TYR A 178 15.12 16.55 -12.65
CA TYR A 178 14.61 17.55 -11.71
C TYR A 178 13.27 17.11 -11.10
N PRO A 179 13.07 17.20 -9.77
CA PRO A 179 11.86 16.75 -9.10
C PRO A 179 10.70 17.77 -9.24
N LEU A 180 10.26 18.03 -10.47
CA LEU A 180 9.27 19.05 -10.82
C LEU A 180 7.98 18.92 -10.01
N GLY A 181 7.46 17.70 -9.84
CA GLY A 181 6.22 17.46 -9.10
C GLY A 181 6.30 17.88 -7.63
N ARG A 182 7.42 17.59 -6.97
CA ARG A 182 7.67 18.01 -5.59
C ARG A 182 7.87 19.51 -5.49
N TRP A 183 8.58 20.10 -6.46
CA TRP A 183 8.83 21.53 -6.49
C TRP A 183 7.53 22.33 -6.64
N LEU A 184 6.67 21.98 -7.60
CA LEU A 184 5.35 22.62 -7.78
C LEU A 184 4.46 22.43 -6.54
N ALA A 185 4.44 21.23 -5.95
CA ALA A 185 3.70 20.99 -4.70
C ALA A 185 4.18 21.90 -3.55
N HIS A 186 5.49 22.16 -3.47
CA HIS A 186 6.05 23.08 -2.49
C HIS A 186 5.64 24.54 -2.78
N GLN A 187 5.66 24.99 -4.03
CA GLN A 187 5.20 26.35 -4.39
C GLN A 187 3.72 26.54 -4.05
N ARG A 188 2.85 25.59 -4.40
CA ARG A 188 1.41 25.61 -4.06
C ARG A 188 1.19 25.69 -2.55
N LYS A 189 1.93 24.90 -1.77
CA LYS A 189 1.88 24.94 -0.30
C LYS A 189 2.32 26.28 0.29
N ARG A 190 3.30 26.95 -0.34
CA ARG A 190 3.73 28.29 0.08
C ARG A 190 2.69 29.35 -0.28
N ALA A 191 2.12 29.29 -1.48
CA ALA A 191 1.05 30.19 -1.91
C ALA A 191 -0.19 30.07 -1.00
N ALA A 192 -0.64 28.85 -0.71
CA ALA A 192 -1.76 28.61 0.21
C ALA A 192 -1.52 29.13 1.64
N ARG A 193 -0.27 29.41 2.02
CA ARG A 193 0.12 29.99 3.32
C ARG A 193 0.42 31.49 3.25
N GLY A 194 0.25 32.13 2.10
CA GLY A 194 0.66 33.53 1.88
C GLY A 194 2.17 33.76 2.00
N ARG A 195 2.98 32.72 1.75
CA ARG A 195 4.46 32.77 1.91
C ARG A 195 5.21 32.71 0.59
N LEU A 196 4.53 32.67 -0.54
CA LEU A 196 5.14 32.76 -1.86
C LEU A 196 5.11 34.23 -2.29
N PRO A 197 6.28 34.86 -2.58
CA PRO A 197 6.33 36.22 -3.08
C PRO A 197 5.49 36.43 -4.35
N GLU A 198 4.94 37.62 -4.51
CA GLU A 198 4.01 37.99 -5.60
C GLU A 198 4.65 37.87 -7.00
N ASP A 199 5.91 38.28 -7.14
CA ASP A 199 6.71 38.12 -8.36
C ASP A 199 6.81 36.65 -8.80
N ARG A 200 6.88 35.74 -7.83
CA ARG A 200 6.97 34.29 -8.08
C ARG A 200 5.62 33.67 -8.42
N ILE A 201 4.54 34.21 -7.87
CA ILE A 201 3.17 33.83 -8.25
C ILE A 201 2.95 34.22 -9.72
N LYS A 202 3.20 35.49 -10.07
CA LYS A 202 3.08 36.00 -11.44
C LYS A 202 3.92 35.21 -12.45
N ALA A 203 5.14 34.85 -12.08
CA ALA A 203 6.00 34.04 -12.95
C ALA A 203 5.46 32.63 -13.21
N LEU A 204 4.75 32.01 -12.26
CA LEU A 204 4.11 30.71 -12.44
C LEU A 204 2.80 30.83 -13.23
N GLU A 205 2.00 31.87 -12.95
CA GLU A 205 0.75 32.17 -13.68
C GLU A 205 1.01 32.48 -15.16
N ALA A 206 2.13 33.14 -15.47
CA ALA A 206 2.54 33.39 -16.85
C ALA A 206 2.84 32.09 -17.63
N ILE A 207 3.20 31.00 -16.95
CA ILE A 207 3.44 29.69 -17.57
C ILE A 207 2.12 28.91 -17.68
N ASP A 208 1.33 28.89 -16.61
CA ASP A 208 0.03 28.23 -16.55
C ASP A 208 -0.87 28.97 -15.56
N PRO A 209 -1.95 29.63 -16.02
CA PRO A 209 -2.90 30.31 -15.14
C PRO A 209 -3.51 29.39 -14.08
N HIS A 210 -3.62 28.08 -14.37
CA HIS A 210 -4.16 27.07 -13.47
C HIS A 210 -3.08 26.27 -12.74
N TRP A 211 -1.86 26.82 -12.60
CA TRP A 211 -0.78 26.15 -11.87
C TRP A 211 -1.17 25.81 -10.42
N ASN A 212 -2.10 26.54 -9.81
CA ASN A 212 -2.65 26.31 -8.46
C ASN A 212 -4.19 26.40 -8.45
N PRO A 213 -4.91 25.36 -8.92
CA PRO A 213 -6.34 25.43 -9.17
C PRO A 213 -7.16 25.38 -7.86
N THR A 214 -8.24 26.18 -7.78
CA THR A 214 -9.12 26.28 -6.60
C THR A 214 -9.80 24.96 -6.21
N GLY A 215 -10.20 24.15 -7.19
CA GLY A 215 -10.78 22.81 -6.98
C GLY A 215 -9.77 21.71 -6.59
N GLY A 216 -8.49 22.07 -6.48
CA GLY A 216 -7.40 21.15 -6.20
C GLY A 216 -6.95 20.34 -7.42
N LEU A 217 -5.72 19.83 -7.33
CA LEU A 217 -5.05 19.16 -8.47
C LEU A 217 -5.79 17.93 -8.99
N ARG A 218 -6.42 17.15 -8.11
CA ARG A 218 -7.16 15.95 -8.54
C ARG A 218 -8.36 16.29 -9.41
N TRP A 219 -9.07 17.36 -9.07
CA TRP A 219 -10.19 17.82 -9.88
C TRP A 219 -9.68 18.31 -11.23
N HIS A 220 -8.63 19.13 -11.24
CA HIS A 220 -8.06 19.67 -12.47
C HIS A 220 -7.46 18.58 -13.37
N GLN A 221 -6.84 17.54 -12.79
CA GLN A 221 -6.41 16.34 -13.54
C GLN A 221 -7.59 15.63 -14.22
N ALA A 222 -8.69 15.40 -13.48
CA ALA A 222 -9.87 14.78 -14.04
C ALA A 222 -10.52 15.65 -15.14
N TYR A 223 -10.50 16.97 -14.96
CA TYR A 223 -10.92 17.93 -15.98
C TYR A 223 -10.07 17.85 -17.25
N LEU A 224 -8.74 17.85 -17.15
CA LEU A 224 -7.86 17.73 -18.32
C LEU A 224 -8.08 16.40 -19.06
N THR A 225 -8.25 15.30 -18.33
CA THR A 225 -8.62 14.00 -18.92
C THR A 225 -10.00 14.03 -19.57
N ALA A 226 -10.97 14.73 -18.99
CA ALA A 226 -12.27 14.90 -19.61
C ALA A 226 -12.16 15.73 -20.89
N ARG A 227 -11.46 16.87 -20.84
CA ARG A 227 -11.18 17.75 -21.98
C ARG A 227 -10.56 16.98 -23.14
N THR A 228 -9.54 16.15 -22.89
CA THR A 228 -8.91 15.37 -23.97
C THR A 228 -9.88 14.35 -24.59
N HIS A 229 -10.73 13.71 -23.79
CA HIS A 229 -11.72 12.77 -24.29
C HIS A 229 -12.90 13.45 -25.02
N THR A 230 -13.19 14.71 -24.70
CA THR A 230 -14.30 15.48 -25.28
C THR A 230 -13.86 16.40 -26.41
N THR A 231 -12.56 16.50 -26.70
CA THR A 231 -12.05 17.23 -27.86
C THR A 231 -12.74 16.74 -29.14
N ASN A 232 -13.34 17.67 -29.88
CA ASN A 232 -14.12 17.40 -31.11
C ASN A 232 -15.33 16.47 -30.93
N ARG A 233 -15.88 16.34 -29.71
CA ARG A 233 -17.10 15.58 -29.45
C ARG A 233 -18.19 16.47 -28.83
N PRO A 234 -19.44 16.38 -29.30
CA PRO A 234 -20.54 17.07 -28.63
C PRO A 234 -20.83 16.40 -27.28
N LEU A 235 -21.15 17.20 -26.27
CA LEU A 235 -21.68 16.76 -24.97
C LEU A 235 -23.16 17.09 -24.87
N GLY A 236 -23.94 16.72 -25.88
CA GLY A 236 -25.32 17.18 -26.02
C GLY A 236 -26.34 16.34 -25.24
N THR A 237 -26.09 15.04 -25.16
CA THR A 237 -27.03 14.02 -24.69
C THR A 237 -26.37 13.05 -23.71
N THR A 238 -27.18 12.28 -22.98
CA THR A 238 -26.66 11.22 -22.10
C THR A 238 -25.93 10.13 -22.88
N ALA A 239 -26.34 9.87 -24.13
CA ALA A 239 -25.66 8.93 -25.02
C ALA A 239 -24.23 9.37 -25.35
N ASP A 240 -23.99 10.68 -25.48
CA ASP A 240 -22.64 11.23 -25.71
C ASP A 240 -21.73 10.98 -24.50
N LEU A 241 -22.26 11.09 -23.28
CA LEU A 241 -21.54 10.75 -22.05
C LEU A 241 -21.24 9.24 -21.96
N ASP A 242 -22.21 8.40 -22.31
CA ASP A 242 -22.07 6.94 -22.26
C ASP A 242 -21.04 6.40 -23.27
N ALA A 243 -20.78 7.15 -24.34
CA ALA A 243 -19.73 6.86 -25.32
C ALA A 243 -18.30 7.19 -24.82
N LEU A 244 -18.16 7.88 -23.69
CA LEU A 244 -16.86 8.18 -23.08
C LEU A 244 -16.36 7.01 -22.21
N PRO A 245 -15.05 6.94 -21.93
CA PRO A 245 -14.52 6.02 -20.94
C PRO A 245 -15.28 6.13 -19.61
N SER A 246 -15.63 4.99 -19.01
CA SER A 246 -16.58 4.93 -17.89
C SER A 246 -16.18 5.81 -16.69
N ALA A 247 -14.88 5.99 -16.47
CA ALA A 247 -14.36 6.87 -15.43
C ALA A 247 -14.65 8.35 -15.72
N THR A 248 -14.46 8.79 -16.97
CA THR A 248 -14.75 10.16 -17.43
C THR A 248 -16.25 10.43 -17.42
N ALA A 249 -17.06 9.51 -17.97
CA ALA A 249 -18.51 9.61 -17.98
C ALA A 249 -19.07 9.79 -16.55
N LYS A 250 -18.62 8.94 -15.62
CA LYS A 250 -19.02 9.01 -14.21
C LYS A 250 -18.57 10.32 -13.53
N TRP A 251 -17.38 10.80 -13.84
CA TRP A 251 -16.88 12.06 -13.30
C TRP A 251 -17.70 13.25 -13.81
N LEU A 252 -17.96 13.34 -15.12
CA LEU A 252 -18.80 14.38 -15.75
C LEU A 252 -20.23 14.35 -15.22
N PHE A 253 -20.82 13.16 -15.06
CA PHE A 253 -22.14 13.00 -14.47
C PHE A 253 -22.21 13.53 -13.03
N THR A 254 -21.13 13.33 -12.26
CA THR A 254 -21.00 13.90 -10.92
C THR A 254 -20.95 15.43 -10.98
N GLN A 255 -20.22 16.00 -11.95
CA GLN A 255 -20.14 17.46 -12.13
C GLN A 255 -21.50 18.05 -12.51
N CYS A 256 -22.25 17.39 -13.40
CA CYS A 256 -23.62 17.79 -13.76
C CYS A 256 -24.55 17.81 -12.55
N SER A 257 -24.46 16.77 -11.70
CA SER A 257 -25.30 16.65 -10.51
C SER A 257 -24.99 17.67 -9.42
N SER A 258 -23.81 18.28 -9.44
CA SER A 258 -23.34 19.22 -8.41
C SER A 258 -22.94 20.58 -8.99
N TYR A 259 -23.41 20.92 -10.19
CA TYR A 259 -22.92 22.07 -10.96
C TYR A 259 -23.06 23.39 -10.20
N ASP A 260 -24.21 23.61 -9.55
CA ASP A 260 -24.49 24.81 -8.74
C ASP A 260 -23.57 24.98 -7.52
N SER A 261 -22.93 23.89 -7.07
CA SER A 261 -22.01 23.90 -5.93
C SER A 261 -20.54 24.02 -6.34
N LEU A 262 -20.25 24.01 -7.64
CA LEU A 262 -18.89 24.16 -8.16
C LEU A 262 -18.43 25.62 -8.04
N HIS A 263 -17.12 25.80 -7.85
CA HIS A 263 -16.51 27.12 -7.86
C HIS A 263 -16.61 27.75 -9.27
N LEU A 264 -16.64 29.08 -9.36
CA LEU A 264 -16.80 29.81 -10.63
C LEU A 264 -15.73 29.41 -11.67
N GLU A 265 -14.48 29.29 -11.25
CA GLU A 265 -13.38 28.83 -12.11
C GLU A 265 -13.63 27.41 -12.67
N GLN A 266 -14.21 26.53 -11.86
CA GLN A 266 -14.55 25.17 -12.30
C GLN A 266 -15.69 25.18 -13.31
N GLN A 267 -16.69 26.04 -13.12
CA GLN A 267 -17.79 26.22 -14.08
C GLN A 267 -17.29 26.77 -15.41
N GLN A 268 -16.37 27.74 -15.39
CA GLN A 268 -15.72 28.28 -16.60
C GLN A 268 -14.96 27.19 -17.36
N LEU A 269 -14.11 26.42 -16.68
CA LEU A 269 -13.39 25.31 -17.29
C LEU A 269 -14.33 24.25 -17.90
N LEU A 270 -15.44 23.94 -17.23
CA LEU A 270 -16.46 23.02 -17.76
C LEU A 270 -17.21 23.61 -18.96
N ALA A 271 -17.47 24.92 -18.97
CA ALA A 271 -18.08 25.59 -20.12
C ALA A 271 -17.16 25.52 -21.35
N ASP A 272 -15.83 25.61 -21.18
CA ASP A 272 -14.85 25.49 -22.27
C ASP A 272 -14.89 24.13 -23.00
N ILE A 273 -15.38 23.08 -22.33
CA ILE A 273 -15.57 21.75 -22.94
C ILE A 273 -17.02 21.52 -23.39
N GLY A 274 -17.86 22.55 -23.38
CA GLY A 274 -19.25 22.51 -23.82
C GLY A 274 -20.27 22.12 -22.74
N LEU A 275 -19.85 22.02 -21.47
CA LEU A 275 -20.74 21.71 -20.33
C LEU A 275 -21.20 23.00 -19.64
N THR A 276 -22.13 23.70 -20.28
CA THR A 276 -22.80 24.89 -19.72
C THR A 276 -23.80 24.51 -18.63
N ASP A 277 -24.28 25.48 -17.85
CA ASP A 277 -25.31 25.28 -16.81
C ASP A 277 -26.56 24.57 -17.38
N GLU A 278 -27.11 25.08 -18.49
CA GLU A 278 -28.25 24.46 -19.17
C GLU A 278 -27.97 23.00 -19.55
N ARG A 279 -26.78 22.73 -20.08
CA ARG A 279 -26.40 21.36 -20.49
C ARG A 279 -26.21 20.45 -19.29
N ALA A 280 -25.59 20.95 -18.22
CA ALA A 280 -25.41 20.23 -16.97
C ALA A 280 -26.76 19.84 -16.36
N ARG A 281 -27.74 20.75 -16.37
CA ARG A 281 -29.11 20.47 -15.89
C ARG A 281 -29.84 19.42 -16.73
N MET A 282 -29.69 19.46 -18.06
CA MET A 282 -30.29 18.45 -18.95
C MET A 282 -29.68 17.05 -18.74
N LEU A 283 -28.38 16.98 -18.45
CA LEU A 283 -27.66 15.71 -18.26
C LEU A 283 -27.73 15.19 -16.81
N ALA A 284 -28.09 16.06 -15.85
CA ALA A 284 -28.24 15.69 -14.46
C ALA A 284 -29.45 14.77 -14.27
N PRO A 285 -29.33 13.71 -13.45
CA PRO A 285 -30.48 12.89 -13.10
C PRO A 285 -31.49 13.73 -12.31
N PRO A 286 -32.79 13.42 -12.39
CA PRO A 286 -33.78 14.07 -11.54
C PRO A 286 -33.36 13.91 -10.08
N PRO A 287 -33.47 14.98 -9.27
CA PRO A 287 -33.09 14.93 -7.86
C PRO A 287 -33.83 13.76 -7.21
N LYS A 288 -33.09 12.87 -6.55
CA LYS A 288 -33.73 11.78 -5.80
C LYS A 288 -34.70 12.40 -4.80
N PRO A 289 -35.92 11.87 -4.66
CA PRO A 289 -36.85 12.36 -3.66
C PRO A 289 -36.14 12.37 -2.31
N GLN A 290 -36.15 13.52 -1.64
CA GLN A 290 -35.55 13.66 -0.32
C GLN A 290 -36.15 12.58 0.57
N ARG A 291 -35.34 11.57 0.92
CA ARG A 291 -35.76 10.60 1.92
C ARG A 291 -36.00 11.37 3.20
N PRO A 292 -37.16 11.19 3.88
CA PRO A 292 -37.41 11.86 5.14
C PRO A 292 -36.21 11.61 6.04
N ALA A 293 -35.70 12.68 6.65
CA ALA A 293 -34.61 12.60 7.59
C ALA A 293 -34.96 11.50 8.58
N ARG A 294 -34.17 10.41 8.59
CA ARG A 294 -34.38 9.38 9.60
C ARG A 294 -34.27 10.09 10.94
N PRO A 295 -35.27 9.98 11.84
CA PRO A 295 -35.22 10.67 13.11
C PRO A 295 -33.88 10.31 13.77
N ALA A 296 -33.16 11.31 14.26
CA ALA A 296 -31.91 11.13 14.96
C ALA A 296 -32.20 10.27 16.20
N ARG A 297 -31.99 8.95 16.07
CA ARG A 297 -32.23 8.03 17.16
C ARG A 297 -31.17 8.29 18.23
N PRO A 298 -31.55 8.50 19.50
CA PRO A 298 -30.58 8.68 20.57
C PRO A 298 -29.72 7.43 20.68
N ARG A 299 -28.45 7.53 20.28
CA ARG A 299 -27.46 6.46 20.48
C ARG A 299 -27.02 6.52 21.93
N LEU A 300 -27.14 5.42 22.68
CA LEU A 300 -26.49 5.29 23.99
C LEU A 300 -25.00 5.59 23.82
N LYS A 301 -24.49 6.64 24.48
CA LYS A 301 -23.06 7.01 24.42
C LYS A 301 -22.15 5.89 24.94
N ASN A 302 -22.66 5.05 25.85
CA ASN A 302 -21.97 3.89 26.42
C ASN A 302 -22.97 2.77 26.73
N PRO A 303 -23.30 1.89 25.78
CA PRO A 303 -24.15 0.74 26.08
C PRO A 303 -23.42 -0.22 27.03
N PRO A 304 -24.13 -0.80 28.02
CA PRO A 304 -23.51 -1.64 29.03
C PRO A 304 -22.86 -2.87 28.37
N SER A 305 -21.57 -3.06 28.63
CA SER A 305 -20.80 -4.19 28.09
C SER A 305 -20.88 -5.45 28.95
N SER A 306 -21.56 -5.38 30.09
CA SER A 306 -21.76 -6.54 30.97
C SER A 306 -22.61 -7.59 30.27
N LEU A 307 -22.35 -8.86 30.59
CA LEU A 307 -23.08 -9.95 29.99
C LEU A 307 -24.55 -9.95 30.45
N ALA A 308 -24.77 -9.71 31.74
CA ALA A 308 -26.09 -9.66 32.37
C ALA A 308 -27.02 -8.63 31.70
N ALA A 309 -26.50 -7.49 31.25
CA ALA A 309 -27.30 -6.45 30.63
C ALA A 309 -27.76 -6.79 29.19
N GLY A 310 -27.00 -7.60 28.45
CA GLY A 310 -27.32 -7.94 27.06
C GLY A 310 -27.91 -9.33 26.83
N LEU A 311 -27.76 -10.24 27.80
CA LEU A 311 -28.22 -11.62 27.69
C LEU A 311 -29.74 -11.76 27.45
N PRO A 312 -30.64 -11.00 28.13
CA PRO A 312 -32.08 -11.08 27.87
C PRO A 312 -32.45 -10.69 26.43
N TYR A 313 -31.80 -9.66 25.88
CA TYR A 313 -32.01 -9.22 24.50
C TYR A 313 -31.48 -10.23 23.49
N ALA A 314 -30.36 -10.89 23.79
CA ALA A 314 -29.81 -11.98 22.98
C ALA A 314 -30.74 -13.21 22.99
N GLN A 315 -31.28 -13.59 24.15
CA GLN A 315 -32.25 -14.69 24.27
C GLN A 315 -33.51 -14.41 23.46
N ALA A 316 -34.09 -13.22 23.60
CA ALA A 316 -35.28 -12.84 22.85
C ALA A 316 -35.02 -12.79 21.33
N TRP A 317 -33.84 -12.35 20.91
CA TRP A 317 -33.44 -12.37 19.51
C TRP A 317 -33.25 -13.80 18.99
N ALA A 318 -32.55 -14.66 19.73
CA ALA A 318 -32.36 -16.06 19.38
C ALA A 318 -33.69 -16.82 19.32
N ALA A 319 -34.65 -16.52 20.21
CA ALA A 319 -35.99 -17.09 20.17
C ALA A 319 -36.76 -16.67 18.90
N GLN A 320 -36.59 -15.42 18.45
CA GLN A 320 -37.30 -14.89 17.28
C GLN A 320 -36.67 -15.32 15.94
N TYR A 321 -35.35 -15.38 15.86
CA TYR A 321 -34.61 -15.57 14.60
C TYR A 321 -33.80 -16.87 14.54
N GLY A 322 -33.74 -17.63 15.63
CA GLY A 322 -33.01 -18.91 15.73
C GLY A 322 -31.49 -18.79 15.71
N ASN A 323 -30.93 -17.57 15.78
CA ASN A 323 -29.48 -17.32 15.75
C ASN A 323 -29.13 -15.92 16.25
N LEU A 324 -27.88 -15.69 16.64
CA LEU A 324 -27.37 -14.40 17.12
C LEU A 324 -26.56 -13.64 16.06
N THR A 325 -26.15 -14.27 14.96
CA THR A 325 -25.29 -13.63 13.96
C THR A 325 -26.03 -12.80 12.90
N SER A 326 -27.33 -13.01 12.74
CA SER A 326 -28.25 -12.17 11.96
C SER A 326 -28.40 -10.76 12.55
N ALA A 327 -28.10 -10.57 13.84
CA ALA A 327 -28.01 -9.25 14.44
C ALA A 327 -26.77 -8.49 13.90
N GLY A 328 -26.97 -7.73 12.82
CA GLY A 328 -25.96 -6.83 12.27
C GLY A 328 -25.57 -5.73 13.26
N TYR A 329 -24.45 -5.05 13.00
CA TYR A 329 -23.86 -4.04 13.91
C TYR A 329 -24.86 -2.97 14.41
N CYS A 330 -25.78 -2.54 13.55
CA CYS A 330 -26.77 -1.51 13.85
C CYS A 330 -28.09 -2.06 14.43
N THR A 331 -28.14 -3.34 14.79
CA THR A 331 -29.35 -3.96 15.33
C THR A 331 -29.59 -3.47 16.74
N GLU A 332 -30.73 -2.83 16.93
CA GLU A 332 -31.23 -2.35 18.21
C GLU A 332 -32.53 -3.06 18.54
N ARG A 333 -32.71 -3.47 19.79
CA ARG A 333 -33.93 -4.11 20.29
C ARG A 333 -34.36 -3.36 21.54
N GLU A 334 -35.55 -2.74 21.50
CA GLU A 334 -36.10 -2.00 22.65
C GLU A 334 -35.10 -0.97 23.24
N GLY A 335 -34.38 -0.26 22.36
CA GLY A 335 -33.35 0.72 22.76
C GLY A 335 -31.98 0.13 23.13
N PHE A 336 -31.84 -1.19 23.22
CA PHE A 336 -30.57 -1.86 23.47
C PHE A 336 -29.80 -2.16 22.16
N PRO A 337 -28.53 -1.73 21.99
CA PRO A 337 -27.76 -1.96 20.78
C PRO A 337 -27.14 -3.37 20.75
N LEU A 338 -28.01 -4.36 20.56
CA LEU A 338 -27.67 -5.80 20.56
C LEU A 338 -26.53 -6.15 19.60
N GLY A 339 -26.53 -5.60 18.39
CA GLY A 339 -25.49 -5.89 17.38
C GLY A 339 -24.09 -5.44 17.81
N TRP A 340 -23.99 -4.25 18.40
CA TRP A 340 -22.74 -3.72 18.93
C TRP A 340 -22.29 -4.47 20.20
N TRP A 341 -23.24 -4.83 21.07
CA TRP A 341 -22.95 -5.63 22.24
C TRP A 341 -22.37 -7.00 21.87
N LEU A 342 -23.00 -7.72 20.93
CA LEU A 342 -22.49 -9.01 20.42
C LEU A 342 -21.08 -8.88 19.82
N TYR A 343 -20.79 -7.79 19.12
CA TYR A 343 -19.45 -7.49 18.62
C TYR A 343 -18.43 -7.37 19.75
N LYS A 344 -18.77 -6.67 20.83
CA LYS A 344 -17.89 -6.52 22.01
C LYS A 344 -17.66 -7.86 22.72
N GLN A 345 -18.69 -8.70 22.84
CA GLN A 345 -18.55 -10.05 23.43
C GLN A 345 -17.64 -10.97 22.59
N ARG A 346 -17.82 -10.99 21.26
CA ARG A 346 -16.92 -11.74 20.35
C ARG A 346 -15.47 -11.29 20.48
N ARG A 347 -15.24 -9.97 20.53
CA ARG A 347 -13.90 -9.40 20.68
C ARG A 347 -13.26 -9.77 22.03
N ALA A 348 -14.05 -9.77 23.12
CA ALA A 348 -13.60 -10.18 24.43
C ALA A 348 -13.25 -11.69 24.46
N ALA A 349 -14.08 -12.54 23.85
CA ALA A 349 -13.82 -13.97 23.74
C ALA A 349 -12.54 -14.27 22.94
N HIS A 350 -12.36 -13.64 21.77
CA HIS A 350 -11.12 -13.78 20.99
C HIS A 350 -9.88 -13.30 21.74
N ALA A 351 -9.96 -12.16 22.43
CA ALA A 351 -8.85 -11.64 23.22
C ALA A 351 -8.51 -12.55 24.40
N HIS A 352 -9.52 -13.13 25.05
CA HIS A 352 -9.33 -14.10 26.13
C HIS A 352 -8.64 -15.36 25.61
N LEU A 353 -9.19 -15.99 24.57
CA LEU A 353 -8.64 -17.20 23.96
C LEU A 353 -7.18 -16.99 23.52
N LYS A 354 -6.88 -15.86 22.86
CA LYS A 354 -5.51 -15.52 22.43
C LYS A 354 -4.54 -15.37 23.61
N ARG A 355 -5.01 -14.88 24.76
CA ARG A 355 -4.19 -14.61 25.94
C ARG A 355 -4.00 -15.84 26.83
N THR A 356 -5.04 -16.65 27.02
CA THR A 356 -5.05 -17.74 28.01
C THR A 356 -5.01 -19.12 27.39
N GLY A 357 -5.28 -19.27 26.09
CA GLY A 357 -5.46 -20.56 25.44
C GLY A 357 -6.67 -21.35 25.94
N ARG A 358 -7.54 -20.74 26.76
CA ARG A 358 -8.73 -21.36 27.36
C ARG A 358 -10.02 -20.73 26.81
N PRO A 359 -11.14 -21.48 26.80
CA PRO A 359 -12.46 -20.93 26.46
C PRO A 359 -12.85 -19.75 27.33
N TRP A 360 -13.60 -18.82 26.78
CA TRP A 360 -14.01 -17.62 27.51
C TRP A 360 -15.08 -17.98 28.55
N PRO A 361 -15.01 -17.51 29.82
CA PRO A 361 -15.89 -18.00 30.89
C PRO A 361 -17.41 -17.90 30.63
N HIS A 362 -17.82 -16.97 29.77
CA HIS A 362 -19.23 -16.73 29.42
C HIS A 362 -19.64 -17.35 28.07
N GLU A 363 -18.74 -18.09 27.43
CA GLU A 363 -18.96 -18.70 26.12
C GLU A 363 -20.11 -19.69 26.11
N ALA A 364 -20.27 -20.49 27.16
CA ALA A 364 -21.33 -21.49 27.26
C ALA A 364 -22.75 -20.88 27.20
N GLN A 365 -22.93 -19.67 27.77
CA GLN A 365 -24.24 -19.02 27.83
C GLN A 365 -24.69 -18.50 26.47
N LEU A 366 -23.77 -18.01 25.63
CA LEU A 366 -24.08 -17.58 24.27
C LEU A 366 -24.09 -18.75 23.28
N ALA A 367 -23.23 -19.75 23.48
CA ALA A 367 -23.21 -20.97 22.67
C ALA A 367 -24.48 -21.82 22.82
N ALA A 368 -25.13 -21.76 23.99
CA ALA A 368 -26.44 -22.37 24.20
C ALA A 368 -27.55 -21.73 23.35
N LEU A 369 -27.42 -20.44 23.00
CA LEU A 369 -28.38 -19.71 22.18
C LEU A 369 -28.08 -19.84 20.68
N ASP A 370 -26.80 -19.83 20.32
CA ASP A 370 -26.33 -19.98 18.94
C ASP A 370 -24.92 -20.60 18.98
N PRO A 371 -24.73 -21.87 18.56
CA PRO A 371 -23.41 -22.50 18.51
C PRO A 371 -22.39 -21.74 17.66
N TRP A 372 -22.87 -20.93 16.70
CA TRP A 372 -22.05 -20.11 15.80
C TRP A 372 -22.07 -18.63 16.18
N TRP A 373 -22.40 -18.28 17.43
CA TRP A 373 -22.40 -16.90 17.90
C TRP A 373 -21.02 -16.23 17.77
N ASN A 374 -19.93 -17.00 17.88
CA ASN A 374 -18.54 -16.56 17.70
C ASN A 374 -17.77 -17.49 16.74
N PRO A 375 -18.00 -17.40 15.42
CA PRO A 375 -17.39 -18.31 14.47
C PRO A 375 -15.90 -18.00 14.26
N PRO A 376 -15.08 -18.98 13.82
CA PRO A 376 -13.66 -18.75 13.51
C PRO A 376 -13.42 -17.91 12.23
N TRP A 377 -14.49 -17.61 11.48
CA TRP A 377 -14.49 -16.71 10.33
C TRP A 377 -15.19 -15.38 10.65
N ARG A 378 -15.18 -14.45 9.68
CA ARG A 378 -15.78 -13.13 9.87
C ARG A 378 -17.31 -13.22 10.09
N ALA A 379 -17.82 -12.55 11.11
CA ALA A 379 -19.26 -12.57 11.46
C ALA A 379 -20.19 -12.07 10.32
N ASN A 380 -19.69 -11.18 9.44
CA ASN A 380 -20.46 -10.72 8.28
C ASN A 380 -20.74 -11.84 7.25
N TRP A 381 -19.85 -12.84 7.18
CA TRP A 381 -20.09 -14.04 6.39
C TRP A 381 -21.27 -14.83 6.95
N ASN A 382 -21.32 -15.03 8.27
CA ASN A 382 -22.42 -15.77 8.91
C ASN A 382 -23.77 -15.05 8.74
N HIS A 383 -23.75 -13.71 8.86
CA HIS A 383 -24.92 -12.88 8.56
C HIS A 383 -25.44 -13.11 7.13
N SER A 384 -24.54 -13.09 6.14
CA SER A 384 -24.89 -13.30 4.72
C SER A 384 -25.40 -14.72 4.47
N TRP A 385 -24.84 -15.71 5.16
CA TRP A 385 -25.28 -17.10 5.14
C TRP A 385 -26.70 -17.26 5.72
N HIS A 386 -26.98 -16.70 6.90
CA HIS A 386 -28.32 -16.74 7.47
C HIS A 386 -29.35 -16.04 6.59
N GLN A 387 -29.00 -14.91 5.97
CA GLN A 387 -29.87 -14.24 5.00
C GLN A 387 -30.20 -15.17 3.82
N ALA A 388 -29.18 -15.80 3.22
CA ALA A 388 -29.38 -16.79 2.17
C ALA A 388 -30.25 -17.96 2.64
N HIS A 389 -29.98 -18.50 3.83
CA HIS A 389 -30.76 -19.57 4.44
C HIS A 389 -32.22 -19.18 4.65
N THR A 390 -32.52 -17.97 5.14
CA THR A 390 -33.90 -17.47 5.31
C THR A 390 -34.62 -17.34 3.97
N TYR A 391 -33.97 -16.82 2.92
CA TYR A 391 -34.59 -16.77 1.59
C TYR A 391 -34.90 -18.17 1.06
N TYR A 392 -33.96 -19.10 1.24
CA TYR A 392 -34.14 -20.50 0.86
C TYR A 392 -35.28 -21.19 1.63
N SER A 393 -35.31 -21.08 2.96
CA SER A 393 -36.31 -21.72 3.81
C SER A 393 -37.72 -21.14 3.63
N THR A 394 -37.81 -19.87 3.25
CA THR A 394 -39.08 -19.19 2.93
C THR A 394 -39.50 -19.33 1.47
N GLY A 395 -38.73 -20.06 0.64
CA GLY A 395 -39.02 -20.27 -0.78
C GLY A 395 -38.96 -19.01 -1.63
N ARG A 396 -38.24 -17.98 -1.19
CA ARG A 396 -38.12 -16.69 -1.88
C ARG A 396 -36.90 -16.67 -2.81
N PRO A 397 -36.98 -16.01 -3.97
CA PRO A 397 -35.83 -15.85 -4.86
C PRO A 397 -34.73 -15.02 -4.20
N PHE A 398 -33.47 -15.35 -4.49
CA PHE A 398 -32.32 -14.62 -3.94
C PHE A 398 -32.20 -13.21 -4.54
N PRO A 399 -32.08 -12.15 -3.71
CA PRO A 399 -31.74 -10.81 -4.18
C PRO A 399 -30.36 -10.78 -4.86
N ASN A 400 -30.13 -9.82 -5.77
CA ASN A 400 -28.88 -9.68 -6.51
C ASN A 400 -27.61 -9.70 -5.64
N ASN A 401 -27.67 -9.07 -4.45
CA ASN A 401 -26.54 -9.04 -3.52
C ASN A 401 -26.25 -10.42 -2.94
N THR A 402 -27.30 -11.17 -2.56
CA THR A 402 -27.20 -12.55 -2.08
C THR A 402 -26.68 -13.46 -3.18
N THR A 403 -27.20 -13.35 -4.40
CA THR A 403 -26.72 -14.09 -5.58
C THR A 403 -25.24 -13.83 -5.86
N LYS A 404 -24.79 -12.58 -5.81
CA LYS A 404 -23.37 -12.21 -5.97
C LYS A 404 -22.51 -12.80 -4.85
N TRP A 405 -22.99 -12.77 -3.62
CA TRP A 405 -22.31 -13.36 -2.48
C TRP A 405 -22.16 -14.89 -2.62
N ILE A 406 -23.23 -15.60 -3.00
CA ILE A 406 -23.21 -17.06 -3.25
C ILE A 406 -22.20 -17.39 -4.35
N ARG A 407 -22.23 -16.70 -5.49
CA ARG A 407 -21.25 -16.90 -6.58
C ARG A 407 -19.80 -16.72 -6.11
N THR A 408 -19.58 -15.77 -5.19
CA THR A 408 -18.25 -15.54 -4.61
C THR A 408 -17.83 -16.72 -3.75
N GLN A 409 -18.75 -17.31 -2.96
CA GLN A 409 -18.44 -18.49 -2.13
C GLN A 409 -18.15 -19.72 -3.00
N GLN A 410 -18.93 -19.94 -4.07
CA GLN A 410 -18.71 -21.07 -4.98
C GLN A 410 -17.36 -21.00 -5.72
N ARG A 411 -16.94 -19.80 -6.16
CA ARG A 411 -15.63 -19.60 -6.79
C ARG A 411 -14.46 -19.82 -5.84
N ALA A 412 -14.67 -19.55 -4.56
CA ALA A 412 -13.67 -19.68 -3.52
C ALA A 412 -13.86 -20.98 -2.69
N TRP A 413 -14.60 -21.97 -3.20
CA TRP A 413 -15.04 -23.14 -2.42
C TRP A 413 -13.89 -23.87 -1.72
N GLU A 414 -12.79 -24.12 -2.44
CA GLU A 414 -11.58 -24.77 -1.91
C GLU A 414 -10.83 -23.94 -0.86
N GLN A 415 -11.12 -22.63 -0.77
CA GLN A 415 -10.52 -21.71 0.19
C GLN A 415 -11.45 -21.45 1.41
N LEU A 416 -12.66 -22.00 1.40
CA LEU A 416 -13.59 -21.89 2.53
C LEU A 416 -13.16 -22.81 3.67
N HIS A 417 -13.46 -22.38 4.90
CA HIS A 417 -13.27 -23.23 6.07
C HIS A 417 -14.16 -24.49 5.95
N PRO A 418 -13.73 -25.69 6.40
CA PRO A 418 -14.54 -26.92 6.28
C PRO A 418 -15.95 -26.79 6.86
N HIS A 419 -16.10 -26.09 7.99
CA HIS A 419 -17.43 -25.80 8.55
C HIS A 419 -18.26 -24.83 7.69
N GLN A 420 -17.65 -23.89 6.96
CA GLN A 420 -18.39 -23.04 6.01
C GLN A 420 -18.90 -23.85 4.82
N GLN A 421 -18.09 -24.80 4.31
CA GLN A 421 -18.52 -25.74 3.27
C GLN A 421 -19.68 -26.60 3.76
N HIS A 422 -19.58 -27.12 4.99
CA HIS A 422 -20.67 -27.89 5.61
C HIS A 422 -21.96 -27.06 5.74
N LEU A 423 -21.88 -25.85 6.29
CA LEU A 423 -23.02 -24.95 6.44
C LEU A 423 -23.67 -24.56 5.10
N LEU A 424 -22.90 -24.41 4.04
CA LEU A 424 -23.43 -24.17 2.68
C LEU A 424 -24.06 -25.44 2.11
N ALA A 425 -23.45 -26.60 2.34
CA ALA A 425 -23.93 -27.89 1.87
C ALA A 425 -25.24 -28.33 2.55
N THR A 426 -25.49 -27.93 3.80
CA THR A 426 -26.72 -28.28 4.56
C THR A 426 -28.01 -27.91 3.83
N PHE A 427 -27.99 -26.96 2.89
CA PHE A 427 -29.18 -26.54 2.13
C PHE A 427 -28.95 -26.56 0.61
N GLY A 428 -27.96 -27.33 0.16
CA GLY A 428 -27.74 -27.62 -1.25
C GLY A 428 -26.77 -26.69 -1.99
N ILE A 429 -26.13 -25.71 -1.34
CA ILE A 429 -25.07 -24.92 -1.99
C ILE A 429 -23.78 -25.71 -1.90
N HIS A 430 -23.39 -26.35 -3.01
CA HIS A 430 -22.13 -27.09 -3.13
C HIS A 430 -21.10 -26.26 -3.90
N GLY A 431 -19.92 -26.86 -4.17
CA GLY A 431 -18.78 -26.27 -4.86
C GLY A 431 -19.07 -25.71 -6.26
N PRO A 432 -18.17 -25.78 -7.25
CA PRO A 432 -18.37 -25.10 -8.52
C PRO A 432 -19.46 -25.80 -9.36
N THR A 433 -20.72 -25.63 -8.98
CA THR A 433 -21.91 -26.13 -9.65
C THR A 433 -22.77 -24.93 -10.09
N PRO A 434 -23.20 -24.85 -11.36
CA PRO A 434 -23.99 -23.72 -11.87
C PRO A 434 -25.33 -23.53 -11.12
N LEU A 435 -25.68 -22.28 -10.81
CA LEU A 435 -26.87 -21.89 -10.04
C LEU A 435 -28.22 -22.40 -10.58
N HIS A 436 -28.28 -22.81 -11.84
CA HIS A 436 -29.52 -23.22 -12.53
C HIS A 436 -30.20 -24.48 -11.96
N ARG A 437 -29.52 -25.24 -11.09
CA ARG A 437 -30.08 -26.45 -10.43
C ARG A 437 -30.82 -26.20 -9.11
N TYR A 438 -30.77 -25.01 -8.54
CA TYR A 438 -31.17 -24.79 -7.13
C TYR A 438 -32.52 -24.08 -6.93
N ASN A 439 -33.23 -23.74 -8.02
CA ASN A 439 -34.62 -23.28 -7.97
C ASN A 439 -35.65 -24.43 -8.01
N SER A 440 -35.18 -25.69 -8.01
CA SER A 440 -36.01 -26.89 -8.04
C SER A 440 -35.80 -27.67 -6.74
N ARG A 441 -36.88 -27.86 -5.96
CA ARG A 441 -36.88 -28.53 -4.64
C ARG A 441 -36.11 -29.86 -4.63
N PRO A 442 -35.33 -30.16 -3.57
CA PRO A 442 -35.07 -31.53 -3.15
C PRO A 442 -35.92 -31.91 -1.91
N ALA A 443 -36.32 -33.19 -1.85
CA ALA A 443 -37.05 -33.79 -0.75
C ALA A 443 -36.19 -33.89 0.53
N ASN A 444 -36.84 -33.75 1.68
CA ASN A 444 -36.26 -33.90 3.03
C ASN A 444 -35.38 -35.15 3.17
N PRO A 445 -34.09 -35.03 3.53
CA PRO A 445 -33.34 -36.11 4.13
C PRO A 445 -33.47 -36.02 5.66
N THR A 446 -34.32 -36.86 6.22
CA THR A 446 -34.38 -37.21 7.65
C THR A 446 -33.18 -38.10 8.03
N GLY A 447 -32.41 -37.71 9.06
CA GLY A 447 -31.55 -38.66 9.80
C GLY A 447 -30.17 -38.17 10.31
N GLN A 448 -30.15 -37.62 11.54
CA GLN A 448 -29.07 -37.64 12.57
C GLN A 448 -27.62 -37.12 12.27
N PRO A 449 -26.80 -36.75 13.29
CA PRO A 449 -27.08 -36.40 14.70
C PRO A 449 -26.70 -34.95 15.06
N ASN A 450 -27.51 -34.34 15.94
CA ASN A 450 -27.19 -33.13 16.69
C ASN A 450 -26.12 -33.45 17.76
N LYS A 451 -24.83 -33.34 17.43
CA LYS A 451 -23.75 -33.08 18.42
C LYS A 451 -22.43 -32.83 17.70
N LEU A 452 -22.16 -31.56 17.40
CA LEU A 452 -20.81 -31.08 17.12
C LEU A 452 -20.60 -29.83 17.98
N THR A 453 -20.02 -30.05 19.15
CA THR A 453 -19.54 -28.99 20.04
C THR A 453 -18.44 -28.20 19.33
N ASN A 454 -18.42 -26.89 19.54
CA ASN A 454 -17.37 -25.99 19.06
C ASN A 454 -16.06 -26.25 19.83
N SER A 455 -15.42 -27.38 19.57
CA SER A 455 -14.18 -27.78 20.20
C SER A 455 -13.02 -27.24 19.35
N HIS A 456 -12.34 -26.20 19.85
CA HIS A 456 -11.01 -25.87 19.35
C HIS A 456 -10.10 -27.10 19.59
N PRO A 457 -9.46 -27.68 18.55
CA PRO A 457 -8.60 -28.82 18.74
C PRO A 457 -7.39 -28.40 19.58
N ALA A 458 -7.34 -28.89 20.83
CA ALA A 458 -6.15 -28.90 21.66
C ALA A 458 -5.43 -30.23 21.40
N THR A 459 -4.27 -30.19 20.77
CA THR A 459 -3.40 -31.36 20.56
C THR A 459 -2.49 -31.60 21.77
N PRO A 460 -2.56 -32.79 22.38
CA PRO A 460 -1.37 -33.63 22.64
C PRO A 460 -1.70 -35.12 22.34
N LYS A 461 -0.82 -36.11 22.11
CA LYS A 461 0.63 -36.34 22.30
C LYS A 461 1.01 -37.55 21.41
N ARG A 462 2.18 -37.46 20.78
CA ARG A 462 3.23 -38.50 20.58
C ARG A 462 2.87 -39.99 20.53
N GLU A 463 3.32 -40.64 19.44
CA GLU A 463 3.92 -41.98 19.51
C GLU A 463 5.12 -42.11 18.54
N ASN A 464 6.14 -42.83 19.00
CA ASN A 464 7.50 -42.95 18.45
C ASN A 464 7.64 -44.20 17.55
N ARG A 465 8.43 -44.08 16.46
CA ARG A 465 9.53 -44.96 15.97
C ARG A 465 9.61 -44.88 14.43
N SER A 466 10.67 -44.28 13.88
CA SER A 466 11.89 -44.92 13.32
C SER A 466 11.64 -45.48 11.91
N SER A 467 12.35 -45.14 10.83
CA SER A 467 13.74 -44.71 10.65
C SER A 467 13.97 -44.03 9.28
N GLN A 468 15.12 -43.32 9.17
CA GLN A 468 15.86 -42.94 7.94
C GLN A 468 15.28 -41.76 7.11
N THR A 469 15.93 -40.60 6.87
CA THR A 469 17.35 -40.21 6.88
C THR A 469 17.47 -38.67 6.96
N ARG A 470 18.47 -38.15 7.69
CA ARG A 470 18.90 -36.73 7.79
C ARG A 470 20.09 -36.47 6.82
N PRO A 471 20.61 -35.25 6.57
CA PRO A 471 20.27 -33.98 7.23
C PRO A 471 20.17 -32.71 6.35
N ALA A 472 19.51 -31.70 6.92
CA ALA A 472 19.72 -30.27 6.67
C ALA A 472 20.67 -29.67 7.71
N PRO A 473 21.16 -28.44 7.50
CA PRO A 473 21.05 -27.43 8.56
C PRO A 473 20.49 -26.10 7.99
N THR A 474 19.39 -25.53 8.50
CA THR A 474 19.19 -24.71 9.72
C THR A 474 20.16 -23.55 9.96
N ARG A 475 19.63 -22.37 9.63
CA ARG A 475 19.89 -21.01 10.10
C ARG A 475 19.84 -20.92 11.64
N LYS A 476 20.91 -20.39 12.25
CA LYS A 476 21.04 -20.09 13.69
C LYS A 476 20.31 -18.79 14.08
N GLN A 477 19.59 -18.86 15.19
CA GLN A 477 19.23 -17.75 16.06
C GLN A 477 20.49 -17.12 16.67
N ARG A 478 20.44 -15.83 17.01
CA ARG A 478 21.36 -15.21 17.98
C ARG A 478 20.56 -14.58 19.12
N HIS A 479 21.00 -14.95 20.33
CA HIS A 479 20.64 -14.39 21.63
C HIS A 479 21.32 -13.03 21.88
N ALA A 480 20.71 -12.24 22.79
CA ALA A 480 21.34 -11.15 23.56
C ALA A 480 22.38 -11.72 24.57
N PRO A 481 23.21 -10.95 25.32
CA PRO A 481 22.78 -9.85 26.22
C PRO A 481 23.78 -8.69 26.43
N ARG A 482 23.35 -7.60 27.11
CA ARG A 482 24.05 -7.03 28.29
C ARG A 482 23.27 -5.85 28.91
N GLN A 483 23.48 -5.75 30.22
CA GLN A 483 22.83 -4.89 31.21
C GLN A 483 23.41 -3.46 31.18
N HIS A 484 22.64 -2.45 31.62
CA HIS A 484 23.12 -1.43 32.57
C HIS A 484 21.96 -0.66 33.23
N THR A 485 22.11 -0.59 34.55
CA THR A 485 21.52 0.20 35.65
C THR A 485 20.78 1.50 35.33
N ALA A 486 19.61 1.69 35.97
CA ALA A 486 18.93 2.98 36.12
C ALA A 486 18.98 3.42 37.59
N HIS A 487 19.56 4.61 37.84
CA HIS A 487 19.50 5.30 39.12
C HIS A 487 18.19 6.08 39.25
N CYS A 488 17.48 5.86 40.36
CA CYS A 488 16.41 6.73 40.85
C CYS A 488 17.01 8.01 41.43
N GLN A 489 16.56 9.17 40.97
CA GLN A 489 16.67 10.43 41.71
C GLN A 489 15.28 10.93 42.06
N ALA A 490 15.03 11.03 43.36
CA ALA A 490 13.90 11.72 43.95
C ALA A 490 14.18 13.24 43.97
N GLN A 491 13.17 14.04 43.60
CA GLN A 491 13.15 15.48 43.85
C GLN A 491 12.75 15.75 45.30
N PRO A 492 13.35 16.74 45.99
CA PRO A 492 12.73 17.38 47.14
C PRO A 492 12.02 18.67 46.73
N ALA A 493 10.97 18.98 47.47
CA ALA A 493 10.22 20.22 47.42
C ALA A 493 11.04 21.40 47.98
N ASN A 494 11.00 22.53 47.27
CA ASN A 494 10.59 23.83 47.77
C ASN A 494 10.28 24.76 46.59
#